data_AF-A0A2W1JPN1-F1
#
_entry.id   AF-A0A2W1JPN1-F1
#
_cell.length_a   1.000
_cell.length_b   1.000
_cell.length_c   1.000
_cell.angle_alpha   90.00
_cell.angle_beta   90.00
_cell.angle_gamma   90.00
#
_symmetry.space_group_name_H-M   'P 1'
#
loop_
_entity.id
_entity.type
_entity.pdbx_description
1 polymer ?
#
loop_
_entity_poly.entity_id
_entity_poly.type
_entity_poly.pdbx_seq_one_letter_code
_entity_poly.pdbx_strand_id
1 'polypeptide(L)'
;MSRSFPNSDYSKDQFSMAVATHASLWRKSIIVVLVAWLGASLLLDLVVMPSLYGAGMMDSSGFAMAGDMIFSVFNRVELLAGSVVLTGCLIWSAINSARPLQQQSFMLAIAALLLVIPLVYTYGLTPSMGALGIQLNLFETATVPKQMDQLHQTYWGLELLKLTAAGLLLSRFWKNSDISLAQ
;
A
#
# COMPACT_ATOMS: atom_id res chain seq x y z
N MET A 1 33.85 -26.92 -44.07
CA MET A 1 33.28 -25.63 -43.63
C MET A 1 32.53 -25.88 -42.32
N SER A 2 33.24 -25.88 -41.18
CA SER A 2 32.63 -26.09 -39.86
C SER A 2 32.02 -24.78 -39.38
N ARG A 3 30.69 -24.69 -39.29
CA ARG A 3 30.02 -23.55 -38.65
C ARG A 3 30.37 -23.61 -37.16
N SER A 4 31.15 -22.64 -36.66
CA SER A 4 31.31 -22.46 -35.22
C SER A 4 29.95 -22.05 -34.65
N PHE A 5 29.36 -22.91 -33.84
CA PHE A 5 28.17 -22.53 -33.09
C PHE A 5 28.56 -21.44 -32.08
N PRO A 6 27.72 -20.40 -31.87
CA PRO A 6 27.98 -19.39 -30.86
C PRO A 6 28.11 -20.05 -29.48
N ASN A 7 29.10 -19.58 -28.72
CA ASN A 7 29.51 -20.14 -27.43
C ASN A 7 28.33 -20.12 -26.43
N SER A 8 27.95 -21.28 -25.88
CA SER A 8 26.76 -21.43 -25.02
C SER A 8 26.81 -20.58 -23.75
N ASP A 9 28.02 -20.22 -23.31
CA ASP A 9 28.23 -19.42 -22.10
C ASP A 9 27.83 -17.95 -22.30
N TYR A 10 28.02 -17.40 -23.50
CA TYR A 10 27.60 -16.03 -23.82
C TYR A 10 26.08 -15.86 -23.71
N SER A 11 25.30 -16.89 -24.07
CA SER A 11 23.84 -16.88 -23.96
C SER A 11 23.36 -16.93 -22.50
N LYS A 12 24.05 -17.70 -21.65
CA LYS A 12 23.74 -17.80 -20.21
C LYS A 12 24.02 -16.49 -19.48
N ASP A 13 25.14 -15.84 -19.80
CA ASP A 13 25.53 -14.58 -19.16
C ASP A 13 24.54 -13.45 -19.51
N GLN A 14 24.12 -13.36 -20.77
CA GLN A 14 23.10 -12.39 -21.18
C GLN A 14 21.75 -12.64 -20.49
N PHE A 15 21.33 -13.91 -20.38
CA PHE A 15 20.11 -14.26 -19.66
C PHE A 15 20.19 -13.89 -18.18
N SER A 16 21.32 -14.18 -17.52
CA SER A 16 21.57 -13.84 -16.12
C SER A 16 21.50 -12.33 -15.87
N MET A 17 22.15 -11.53 -16.73
CA MET A 17 22.10 -10.07 -16.64
C MET A 17 20.68 -9.52 -16.82
N ALA A 18 19.91 -10.07 -17.76
CA ALA A 18 18.52 -9.65 -17.97
C ALA A 18 17.66 -9.93 -16.72
N VAL A 19 17.76 -11.14 -16.15
CA VAL A 19 17.02 -11.54 -14.94
C VAL A 19 17.38 -10.65 -13.75
N ALA A 20 18.67 -10.36 -13.54
CA ALA A 20 19.12 -9.47 -12.46
C ALA A 20 18.59 -8.04 -12.63
N THR A 21 18.55 -7.54 -13.86
CA THR A 21 18.01 -6.21 -14.17
C THR A 21 16.52 -6.13 -13.86
N HIS A 22 15.74 -7.14 -14.27
CA HIS A 22 14.30 -7.20 -13.97
C HIS A 22 14.03 -7.31 -12.47
N ALA A 23 14.79 -8.10 -11.72
CA ALA A 23 14.67 -8.18 -10.26
C ALA A 23 14.92 -6.83 -9.58
N SER A 24 15.92 -6.08 -10.06
CA SER A 24 16.25 -4.74 -9.57
C SER A 24 15.14 -3.73 -9.88
N LEU A 25 14.55 -3.78 -11.07
CA LEU A 25 13.42 -2.92 -11.45
C LEU A 25 12.19 -3.17 -10.57
N TRP A 26 11.77 -4.43 -10.40
CA TRP A 26 10.64 -4.75 -9.53
C TRP A 26 10.86 -4.34 -8.09
N ARG A 27 12.08 -4.56 -7.56
CA ARG A 27 12.46 -4.07 -6.23
C ARG A 27 12.31 -2.55 -6.11
N LYS A 28 12.83 -1.78 -7.07
CA LYS A 28 12.72 -0.32 -7.08
C LYS A 28 11.27 0.13 -7.15
N SER A 29 10.45 -0.49 -8.00
CA SER A 29 9.02 -0.20 -8.11
C SER A 29 8.29 -0.42 -6.78
N ILE A 30 8.55 -1.54 -6.08
CA ILE A 30 7.96 -1.82 -4.76
C ILE A 30 8.33 -0.72 -3.76
N ILE A 31 9.60 -0.35 -3.68
CA ILE A 31 10.09 0.70 -2.76
C ILE A 31 9.40 2.03 -3.04
N VAL A 32 9.37 2.46 -4.31
CA VAL A 32 8.76 3.74 -4.71
C VAL A 32 7.27 3.76 -4.38
N VAL A 33 6.54 2.69 -4.70
CA VAL A 33 5.11 2.59 -4.41
C VAL A 33 4.85 2.62 -2.91
N LEU A 34 5.62 1.87 -2.10
CA LEU A 34 5.46 1.87 -0.64
C LEU A 34 5.71 3.26 -0.04
N VAL A 35 6.80 3.94 -0.44
CA VAL A 35 7.11 5.28 0.08
C VAL A 35 6.05 6.29 -0.33
N ALA A 36 5.64 6.29 -1.60
CA ALA A 36 4.61 7.19 -2.09
C ALA A 36 3.26 6.94 -1.40
N TRP A 37 2.89 5.68 -1.22
CA TRP A 37 1.64 5.29 -0.57
C TRP A 37 1.63 5.70 0.91
N LEU A 38 2.68 5.39 1.67
CA LEU A 38 2.77 5.79 3.08
C LEU A 38 2.79 7.31 3.25
N GLY A 39 3.53 8.01 2.38
CA GLY A 39 3.56 9.47 2.38
C GLY A 39 2.17 10.06 2.11
N ALA A 40 1.43 9.49 1.15
CA ALA A 40 0.08 9.93 0.85
C ALA A 40 -0.90 9.66 2.00
N SER A 41 -0.81 8.52 2.68
CA SER A 41 -1.64 8.22 3.87
C SER A 41 -1.38 9.21 5.00
N LEU A 42 -0.11 9.45 5.33
CA LEU A 42 0.25 10.43 6.37
C LEU A 42 -0.18 11.85 5.99
N LEU A 43 -0.04 12.24 4.71
CA LEU A 43 -0.51 13.53 4.24
C LEU A 43 -2.03 13.65 4.39
N LEU A 44 -2.78 12.60 4.06
CA LEU A 44 -4.23 12.62 4.21
C LEU A 44 -4.63 12.75 5.68
N ASP A 45 -4.06 11.94 6.56
CA ASP A 45 -4.46 11.88 7.98
C ASP A 45 -3.95 13.05 8.82
N LEU A 46 -2.74 13.53 8.55
CA LEU A 46 -2.08 14.53 9.39
C LEU A 46 -2.17 15.94 8.83
N VAL A 47 -2.48 16.10 7.55
CA VAL A 47 -2.56 17.41 6.90
C VAL A 47 -3.96 17.68 6.38
N VAL A 48 -4.50 16.83 5.51
CA VAL A 48 -5.79 17.09 4.84
C VAL A 48 -6.94 17.08 5.85
N MET A 49 -7.08 15.99 6.61
CA MET A 49 -8.18 15.85 7.57
C MET A 49 -8.18 16.92 8.67
N PRO A 50 -7.05 17.22 9.34
CA PRO A 50 -6.98 18.30 10.32
C PRO A 50 -7.22 19.68 9.70
N SER A 51 -6.82 19.92 8.45
CA SER A 51 -7.08 21.18 7.76
C SER A 51 -8.58 21.37 7.49
N LEU A 52 -9.28 20.32 7.05
CA LEU A 52 -10.73 20.35 6.86
C LEU A 52 -11.47 20.57 8.18
N TYR A 53 -11.00 19.95 9.27
CA TYR A 53 -11.51 20.19 10.62
C TYR A 53 -11.32 21.66 11.04
N GLY A 54 -10.08 22.17 10.93
CA GLY A 54 -9.71 23.53 11.35
C GLY A 54 -10.35 24.64 10.51
N ALA A 55 -10.74 24.35 9.26
CA ALA A 55 -11.49 25.26 8.41
C ALA A 55 -12.97 25.41 8.83
N GLY A 56 -13.41 24.75 9.91
CA GLY A 56 -14.78 24.85 10.43
C GLY A 56 -15.81 24.10 9.59
N MET A 57 -15.38 23.19 8.72
CA MET A 57 -16.30 22.46 7.85
C MET A 57 -17.14 21.42 8.61
N MET A 58 -16.72 20.99 9.81
CA MET A 58 -17.40 19.98 10.64
C MET A 58 -18.89 20.26 10.87
N ASP A 59 -19.27 21.53 10.97
CA ASP A 59 -20.66 21.96 11.23
C ASP A 59 -21.49 22.05 9.94
N SER A 60 -20.89 21.75 8.79
CA SER A 60 -21.52 21.81 7.49
C SER A 60 -21.71 20.42 6.88
N SER A 61 -22.82 20.22 6.20
CA SER A 61 -23.10 19.02 5.42
C SER A 61 -22.08 18.74 4.32
N GLY A 62 -21.37 19.78 3.87
CA GLY A 62 -20.29 19.67 2.89
C GLY A 62 -19.09 18.85 3.39
N PHE A 63 -18.85 18.78 4.70
CA PHE A 63 -17.73 18.00 5.25
C PHE A 63 -17.93 16.50 5.11
N ALA A 64 -19.11 15.98 5.44
CA ALA A 64 -19.41 14.56 5.27
C ALA A 64 -19.27 14.13 3.81
N MET A 65 -19.78 14.95 2.88
CA MET A 65 -19.68 14.68 1.44
C MET A 65 -18.23 14.76 0.93
N ALA A 66 -17.47 15.78 1.33
CA ALA A 66 -16.08 15.92 0.94
C ALA A 66 -15.21 14.79 1.52
N GLY A 67 -15.41 14.45 2.78
CA GLY A 67 -14.73 13.32 3.44
C GLY A 67 -15.02 12.00 2.73
N ASP A 68 -16.29 11.69 2.45
CA ASP A 68 -16.67 10.46 1.75
C ASP A 68 -16.02 10.38 0.36
N MET A 69 -16.02 11.48 -0.42
CA MET A 69 -15.35 11.50 -1.72
C MET A 69 -13.84 11.30 -1.60
N ILE A 70 -13.18 12.03 -0.69
CA ILE A 70 -11.72 11.95 -0.51
C ILE A 70 -11.32 10.52 -0.12
N PHE A 71 -11.95 9.94 0.92
CA PHE A 71 -11.64 8.58 1.37
C PHE A 71 -12.02 7.53 0.32
N SER A 72 -13.15 7.69 -0.38
CA SER A 72 -13.56 6.74 -1.43
C SER A 72 -12.58 6.70 -2.60
N VAL A 73 -12.07 7.85 -3.03
CA VAL A 73 -11.03 7.93 -4.08
C VAL A 73 -9.71 7.40 -3.53
N PHE A 74 -9.32 7.82 -2.35
CA PHE A 74 -8.05 7.40 -1.74
C PHE A 74 -7.98 5.88 -1.57
N ASN A 75 -9.01 5.26 -0.99
CA ASN A 75 -9.05 3.81 -0.77
C ASN A 75 -8.88 3.00 -2.07
N ARG A 76 -9.39 3.49 -3.21
CA ARG A 76 -9.17 2.88 -4.53
C ARG A 76 -7.71 3.00 -4.99
N VAL A 77 -7.07 4.14 -4.73
CA VAL A 77 -5.64 4.32 -4.98
C VAL A 77 -4.83 3.38 -4.10
N GLU A 78 -5.22 3.19 -2.83
CA GLU A 78 -4.58 2.24 -1.92
C GLU A 78 -4.74 0.79 -2.39
N LEU A 79 -5.91 0.41 -2.93
CA LEU A 79 -6.10 -0.91 -3.55
C LEU A 79 -5.12 -1.14 -4.71
N LEU A 80 -4.93 -0.13 -5.57
CA LEU A 80 -3.96 -0.20 -6.67
C LEU A 80 -2.53 -0.33 -6.12
N ALA A 81 -2.16 0.48 -5.13
CA ALA A 81 -0.84 0.43 -4.50
C ALA A 81 -0.58 -0.95 -3.87
N GLY A 82 -1.50 -1.47 -3.06
CA GLY A 82 -1.41 -2.80 -2.46
C GLY A 82 -1.32 -3.91 -3.50
N SER A 83 -2.07 -3.80 -4.61
CA SER A 83 -2.02 -4.77 -5.72
C SER A 83 -0.65 -4.76 -6.39
N VAL A 84 -0.09 -3.60 -6.70
CA VAL A 84 1.24 -3.47 -7.30
C VAL A 84 2.33 -4.01 -6.36
N VAL A 85 2.23 -3.74 -5.05
CA VAL A 85 3.16 -4.28 -4.06
C VAL A 85 3.09 -5.80 -4.00
N LEU A 86 1.90 -6.38 -3.92
CA LEU A 86 1.72 -7.84 -3.89
C LEU A 86 2.24 -8.50 -5.18
N THR A 87 1.86 -7.98 -6.35
CA THR A 87 2.35 -8.47 -7.64
C THR A 87 3.87 -8.35 -7.75
N GLY A 88 4.43 -7.21 -7.34
CA GLY A 88 5.88 -7.01 -7.32
C GLY A 88 6.58 -8.02 -6.42
N CYS A 89 6.06 -8.28 -5.22
CA CYS A 89 6.59 -9.27 -4.29
C CYS A 89 6.51 -10.70 -4.87
N LEU A 90 5.41 -11.07 -5.55
CA LEU A 90 5.27 -12.37 -6.21
C LEU A 90 6.32 -12.55 -7.32
N ILE A 91 6.46 -11.56 -8.21
CA ILE A 91 7.43 -11.61 -9.30
C ILE A 91 8.86 -11.63 -8.75
N TRP A 92 9.16 -10.78 -7.76
CA TRP A 92 10.48 -10.75 -7.14
C TRP A 92 10.81 -12.08 -6.46
N SER A 93 9.85 -12.71 -5.78
CA SER A 93 10.02 -14.02 -5.16
C SER A 93 10.25 -15.13 -6.21
N ALA A 94 9.52 -15.09 -7.32
CA ALA A 94 9.69 -16.04 -8.42
C ALA A 94 11.10 -15.93 -9.04
N ILE A 95 11.60 -14.72 -9.24
CA ILE A 95 12.96 -14.49 -9.75
C ILE A 95 14.02 -14.91 -8.72
N ASN A 96 13.79 -14.64 -7.44
CA ASN A 96 14.75 -14.91 -6.35
C ASN A 96 14.42 -16.20 -5.59
N SER A 97 14.06 -17.25 -6.35
CA SER A 97 13.59 -18.54 -5.81
C SER A 97 14.60 -19.25 -4.90
N ALA A 98 15.90 -18.92 -5.00
CA ALA A 98 16.95 -19.48 -4.15
C ALA A 98 16.92 -19.01 -2.67
N ARG A 99 16.07 -18.02 -2.33
CA ARG A 99 15.92 -17.57 -0.93
C ARG A 99 15.15 -18.60 -0.09
N PRO A 100 15.38 -18.63 1.24
CA PRO A 100 14.62 -19.49 2.14
C PRO A 100 13.11 -19.25 2.02
N LEU A 101 12.33 -20.32 1.86
CA LEU A 101 10.87 -20.26 1.74
C LEU A 101 10.21 -19.46 2.87
N GLN A 102 10.71 -19.60 4.10
CA GLN A 102 10.20 -18.85 5.25
C GLN A 102 10.29 -17.33 5.06
N GLN A 103 11.38 -16.83 4.46
CA GLN A 103 11.54 -15.40 4.21
C GLN A 103 10.61 -14.92 3.10
N GLN A 104 10.46 -15.71 2.02
CA GLN A 104 9.56 -15.40 0.91
C GLN A 104 8.09 -15.38 1.37
N SER A 105 7.65 -16.42 2.09
CA SER A 105 6.29 -16.52 2.62
C SER A 105 5.97 -15.38 3.58
N PHE A 106 6.93 -14.96 4.41
CA PHE A 106 6.75 -13.81 5.31
C PHE A 106 6.54 -12.50 4.53
N MET A 107 7.35 -12.23 3.50
CA MET A 107 7.18 -11.02 2.67
C MET A 107 5.84 -11.04 1.92
N LEU A 108 5.46 -12.19 1.36
CA LEU A 108 4.18 -12.35 0.66
C LEU A 108 2.98 -12.20 1.61
N ALA A 109 3.07 -12.74 2.83
CA ALA A 109 2.02 -12.57 3.83
C ALA A 109 1.83 -11.10 4.22
N ILE A 110 2.92 -10.35 4.41
CA ILE A 110 2.86 -8.90 4.66
C ILE A 110 2.25 -8.17 3.46
N ALA A 111 2.67 -8.48 2.24
CA ALA A 111 2.13 -7.85 1.04
C ALA A 111 0.64 -8.14 0.84
N ALA A 112 0.19 -9.37 1.14
CA ALA A 112 -1.21 -9.74 1.11
C ALA A 112 -2.02 -8.99 2.19
N LEU A 113 -1.48 -8.90 3.41
CA LEU A 113 -2.09 -8.10 4.49
C LEU A 113 -2.26 -6.64 4.06
N LEU A 114 -1.24 -6.05 3.45
CA LEU A 114 -1.31 -4.69 2.92
C LEU A 114 -2.40 -4.50 1.87
N LEU A 115 -2.74 -5.52 1.07
CA LEU A 115 -3.87 -5.46 0.14
C LEU A 115 -5.23 -5.65 0.83
N VAL A 116 -5.29 -6.48 1.88
CA VAL A 116 -6.53 -6.74 2.63
C VAL A 116 -7.02 -5.48 3.35
N ILE A 117 -6.12 -4.69 3.92
CA ILE A 117 -6.50 -3.46 4.64
C ILE A 117 -7.33 -2.49 3.77
N PRO A 118 -6.88 -2.05 2.58
CA PRO A 118 -7.67 -1.16 1.72
C PRO A 118 -8.94 -1.82 1.17
N LEU A 119 -9.04 -3.16 1.10
CA LEU A 119 -10.32 -3.83 0.84
C LEU A 119 -11.30 -3.62 1.99
N VAL A 120 -10.83 -3.76 3.23
CA VAL A 120 -11.63 -3.48 4.44
C VAL A 120 -12.04 -2.01 4.50
N TYR A 121 -11.14 -1.09 4.11
CA TYR A 121 -11.48 0.33 4.00
C TYR A 121 -12.58 0.56 2.97
N THR A 122 -12.38 0.08 1.74
CA THR A 122 -13.26 0.33 0.60
C THR A 122 -14.66 -0.26 0.78
N TYR A 123 -14.74 -1.50 1.28
CA TYR A 123 -15.99 -2.26 1.29
C TYR A 123 -16.61 -2.42 2.67
N GLY A 124 -15.87 -2.11 3.75
CA GLY A 124 -16.37 -2.20 5.12
C GLY A 124 -16.54 -0.83 5.77
N LEU A 125 -15.42 -0.15 6.02
CA LEU A 125 -15.40 1.09 6.81
C LEU A 125 -16.08 2.26 6.10
N THR A 126 -15.72 2.57 4.85
CA THR A 126 -16.29 3.72 4.13
C THR A 126 -17.81 3.64 3.98
N PRO A 127 -18.41 2.52 3.54
CA PRO A 127 -19.87 2.41 3.48
C PRO A 127 -20.54 2.57 4.85
N SER A 128 -19.94 2.01 5.91
CA SER A 128 -20.49 2.06 7.28
C SER A 128 -20.44 3.48 7.85
N MET A 129 -19.33 4.18 7.67
CA MET A 129 -19.16 5.58 8.09
C MET A 129 -20.07 6.51 7.28
N GLY A 130 -20.15 6.33 5.96
CA GLY A 130 -21.02 7.11 5.08
C GLY A 130 -22.50 6.98 5.47
N ALA A 131 -22.96 5.76 5.77
CA ALA A 131 -24.33 5.52 6.21
C ALA A 131 -24.68 6.24 7.52
N LEU A 132 -23.76 6.30 8.48
CA LEU A 132 -23.93 7.04 9.72
C LEU A 132 -23.84 8.55 9.53
N GLY A 133 -23.01 9.02 8.58
CA GLY A 133 -22.91 10.44 8.21
C GLY A 133 -24.17 11.00 7.57
N ILE A 134 -24.89 10.20 6.77
CA ILE A 134 -26.17 10.58 6.15
C ILE A 134 -27.31 10.69 7.18
N GLN A 135 -27.22 9.95 8.29
CA GLN A 135 -28.22 10.00 9.38
C GLN A 135 -28.04 11.21 10.31
N LEU A 136 -26.92 11.93 10.24
CA LEU A 136 -26.78 13.22 10.89
C LEU A 136 -27.71 14.20 10.16
N ASN A 137 -28.87 14.41 10.75
CA ASN A 137 -29.96 15.17 10.16
C ASN A 137 -29.48 16.58 9.78
N LEU A 138 -29.60 16.95 8.51
CA LEU A 138 -29.17 18.26 7.97
C LEU A 138 -29.85 19.47 8.66
N PHE A 139 -30.89 19.20 9.46
CA PHE A 139 -31.79 20.18 10.04
C PHE A 139 -31.87 20.10 11.58
N GLU A 140 -31.13 19.19 12.23
CA GLU A 140 -31.09 19.08 13.69
C GLU A 140 -29.66 19.11 14.20
N THR A 141 -29.48 19.55 15.46
CA THR A 141 -28.17 19.58 16.11
C THR A 141 -27.63 18.16 16.24
N ALA A 142 -26.64 17.83 15.40
CA ALA A 142 -26.06 16.51 15.27
C ALA A 142 -25.40 16.04 16.57
N THR A 143 -25.91 14.94 17.15
CA THR A 143 -25.17 14.18 18.17
C THR A 143 -24.42 13.06 17.46
N VAL A 144 -23.09 13.02 17.61
CA VAL A 144 -22.26 12.01 16.94
C VAL A 144 -22.61 10.62 17.51
N PRO A 145 -23.04 9.66 16.67
CA PRO A 145 -23.36 8.31 17.14
C PRO A 145 -22.11 7.63 17.72
N LYS A 146 -22.25 6.94 18.86
CA LYS A 146 -21.14 6.16 19.48
C LYS A 146 -20.48 5.16 18.51
N GLN A 147 -21.24 4.68 17.52
CA GLN A 147 -20.75 3.76 16.50
C GLN A 147 -19.74 4.44 15.56
N MET A 148 -19.84 5.75 15.33
CA MET A 148 -18.89 6.50 14.50
C MET A 148 -17.49 6.50 15.14
N ASP A 149 -17.42 6.71 16.46
CA ASP A 149 -16.14 6.66 17.21
C ASP A 149 -15.49 5.28 17.10
N GLN A 150 -16.27 4.19 17.18
CA GLN A 150 -15.76 2.83 17.04
C GLN A 150 -15.19 2.57 15.63
N LEU A 151 -15.84 3.09 14.59
CA LEU A 151 -15.33 2.98 13.22
C LEU A 151 -14.03 3.76 13.05
N HIS A 152 -13.93 4.97 13.61
CA HIS A 152 -12.68 5.75 13.59
C HIS A 152 -11.54 5.06 14.34
N GLN A 153 -11.82 4.44 15.48
CA GLN A 153 -10.82 3.64 16.21
C GLN A 153 -10.36 2.44 15.39
N THR A 154 -11.29 1.76 14.71
CA THR A 154 -10.97 0.63 13.83
C THR A 154 -10.09 1.08 12.66
N TYR A 155 -10.42 2.22 12.04
CA TYR A 155 -9.61 2.84 11.00
C TYR A 155 -8.18 3.09 11.50
N TRP A 156 -8.02 3.80 12.63
CA TRP A 156 -6.68 4.09 13.19
C TRP A 156 -5.87 2.84 13.52
N GLY A 157 -6.52 1.80 14.05
CA GLY A 157 -5.86 0.52 14.33
C GLY A 157 -5.34 -0.17 13.06
N LEU A 158 -6.15 -0.18 11.99
CA LEU A 158 -5.74 -0.69 10.69
C LEU A 158 -4.65 0.18 10.05
N GLU A 159 -4.70 1.49 10.25
CA GLU A 159 -3.72 2.43 9.71
C GLU A 159 -2.34 2.21 10.34
N LEU A 160 -2.30 2.05 11.67
CA LEU A 160 -1.08 1.70 12.38
C LEU A 160 -0.53 0.34 11.94
N LEU A 161 -1.41 -0.64 11.71
CA LEU A 161 -1.03 -1.95 11.19
C LEU A 161 -0.44 -1.84 9.79
N LYS A 162 -1.06 -1.05 8.90
CA LYS A 162 -0.60 -0.79 7.53
C LYS A 162 0.78 -0.13 7.54
N LEU A 163 0.95 0.93 8.33
CA LEU A 163 2.22 1.64 8.49
C LEU A 163 3.34 0.71 8.97
N THR A 164 3.05 -0.12 9.98
CA THR A 164 4.01 -1.10 10.52
C THR A 164 4.37 -2.15 9.48
N ALA A 165 3.37 -2.75 8.83
CA ALA A 165 3.55 -3.77 7.81
C ALA A 165 4.35 -3.24 6.59
N ALA A 166 4.00 -2.06 6.09
CA ALA A 166 4.70 -1.40 5.00
C ALA A 166 6.12 -1.01 5.38
N GLY A 167 6.33 -0.47 6.58
CA GLY A 167 7.66 -0.15 7.11
C GLY A 167 8.56 -1.38 7.23
N LEU A 168 8.03 -2.51 7.74
CA LEU A 168 8.73 -3.78 7.79
C LEU A 168 9.10 -4.26 6.37
N LEU A 169 8.16 -4.22 5.43
CA LEU A 169 8.42 -4.65 4.05
C LEU A 169 9.47 -3.76 3.37
N LEU A 170 9.35 -2.44 3.52
CA LEU A 170 10.28 -1.45 3.00
C LEU A 170 11.69 -1.67 3.54
N SER A 171 11.84 -1.89 4.85
CA SER A 171 13.14 -2.16 5.48
C SER A 171 13.85 -3.37 4.88
N ARG A 172 13.10 -4.41 4.49
CA ARG A 172 13.64 -5.63 3.88
C ARG A 172 14.11 -5.39 2.46
N PHE A 173 13.33 -4.67 1.65
CA PHE A 173 13.72 -4.34 0.29
C PHE A 173 14.87 -3.34 0.24
N TRP A 174 14.93 -2.40 1.19
CA TRP A 174 16.02 -1.43 1.32
C TRP A 174 17.32 -2.09 1.78
N LYS A 175 17.33 -2.89 2.84
CA LYS A 175 18.57 -3.56 3.30
C LYS A 175 19.21 -4.45 2.22
N ASN A 176 18.40 -5.00 1.32
CA ASN A 176 18.90 -5.79 0.20
C ASN A 176 19.54 -4.94 -0.93
N SER A 177 19.35 -3.61 -0.98
CA SER A 177 20.03 -2.75 -1.98
C SER A 177 21.51 -2.56 -1.67
N ASP A 178 21.85 -2.41 -0.40
CA ASP A 178 23.22 -2.09 0.02
C ASP A 178 24.18 -3.26 -0.22
N ILE A 179 23.68 -4.49 -0.07
CA ILE A 179 24.44 -5.72 -0.36
C ILE A 179 24.76 -5.84 -1.86
N SER A 180 23.88 -5.36 -2.74
CA SER A 180 24.12 -5.40 -4.19
C SER A 180 25.07 -4.32 -4.72
N LEU A 181 25.45 -3.33 -3.90
CA LEU A 181 26.42 -2.28 -4.25
C LEU A 181 27.82 -2.54 -3.67
N ALA A 182 27.95 -3.56 -2.81
CA ALA A 182 29.20 -3.95 -2.16
C ALA A 182 29.86 -5.19 -2.76
N GLN A 183 29.32 -5.70 -3.88
CA GLN A 183 29.86 -6.79 -4.71
C GLN A 183 30.12 -6.27 -6.12
#